data_AF-A0A8T5BJY5-F1
#
_entry.id   AF-A0A8T5BJY5-F1
#
_cell.length_a   1.000
_cell.length_b   1.000
_cell.length_c   1.000
_cell.angle_alpha   90.00
_cell.angle_beta   90.00
_cell.angle_gamma   90.00
#
_symmetry.space_group_name_H-M   'P 1'
#
loop_
_entity.id
_entity.type
_entity.pdbx_description
1 polymer ?
#
loop_
_entity_poly.entity_id
_entity_poly.type
_entity_poly.pdbx_seq_one_letter_code
_entity_poly.pdbx_strand_id
1 'polypeptide(L)' 'MELLEIYLLNLVITVAMFIVLIFRAWIEFKNYKVMWKEMDWHKTRSTAKEILKAEKELFQKIEGGQELYDILCHMFEVED' A
#
# COMPACT_ATOMS: atom_id res chain seq x y z
N MET A 1 24.08 7.99 48.01
CA MET A 1 23.00 8.60 47.19
C MET A 1 23.41 8.69 45.72
N GLU A 2 24.66 9.04 45.42
CA GLU A 2 25.19 9.15 44.05
C GLU A 2 25.04 7.89 43.18
N LEU A 3 25.29 6.69 43.72
CA LEU A 3 25.22 5.45 42.93
C LEU A 3 23.78 5.14 42.45
N LEU A 4 22.78 5.37 43.30
CA LEU A 4 21.36 5.16 42.97
C LEU A 4 20.88 6.13 41.88
N GLU A 5 21.32 7.39 41.96
CA GLU A 5 21.02 8.41 40.94
C GLU A 5 21.60 8.03 39.58
N ILE A 6 22.82 7.50 39.53
CA ILE A 6 23.45 7.02 38.29
C ILE A 6 22.67 5.84 37.70
N TYR A 7 22.24 4.87 38.50
CA TYR A 7 21.43 3.76 38.01
C TYR A 7 20.05 4.21 37.50
N LEU A 8 19.40 5.14 38.21
CA LEU A 8 18.13 5.72 37.78
C LEU A 8 18.28 6.50 36.46
N LEU A 9 19.35 7.27 36.32
CA LEU A 9 19.64 8.00 35.09
C LEU A 9 19.86 7.04 33.90
N ASN A 10 20.61 5.96 34.12
CA ASN A 10 20.84 4.94 33.09
C ASN A 10 19.52 4.26 32.68
N LEU A 11 18.66 3.94 33.66
CA LEU A 11 17.34 3.39 33.39
C LEU A 11 16.49 4.34 32.55
N VAL A 12 16.47 5.63 32.89
CA VAL A 12 15.74 6.67 32.13
C VAL A 12 16.27 6.80 30.71
N ILE A 13 17.59 6.83 30.52
CA ILE A 13 18.22 6.89 29.19
C ILE A 13 17.86 5.65 28.36
N THR A 14 17.91 4.48 28.99
CA THR A 14 17.55 3.21 28.34
C THR A 14 16.09 3.23 27.90
N VAL A 15 15.17 3.63 28.77
CA VAL A 15 13.74 3.78 28.43
C VAL A 15 13.55 4.80 27.30
N ALA A 16 14.24 5.94 27.35
CA ALA A 16 14.19 6.94 26.28
C ALA A 16 14.67 6.36 24.94
N MET A 17 15.74 5.58 24.93
CA MET A 17 16.24 4.89 23.73
C MET A 17 15.18 3.94 23.16
N PHE A 18 14.52 3.14 24.02
CA PHE A 18 13.43 2.26 23.58
C PHE A 18 12.25 3.02 22.98
N ILE A 19 11.83 4.13 23.59
CA ILE A 19 10.74 4.97 23.07
C ILE A 19 11.05 5.46 21.65
N VAL A 20 12.29 5.92 21.41
CA VAL A 20 12.74 6.35 20.08
C VAL A 20 12.70 5.21 19.07
N LEU A 21 13.15 4.01 19.45
CA LEU A 21 13.11 2.83 18.57
C LEU A 21 11.68 2.40 18.23
N ILE A 22 10.77 2.39 19.23
CA ILE A 22 9.36 2.08 19.03
C ILE A 22 8.73 3.10 18.07
N PHE A 23 9.00 4.39 18.26
CA PHE A 23 8.49 5.42 17.39
C PHE A 23 9.00 5.28 15.95
N ARG A 24 10.29 4.95 15.78
CA ARG A 24 10.88 4.68 14.46
C ARG A 24 10.20 3.51 13.77
N ALA A 25 10.03 2.40 14.48
CA ALA A 25 9.36 1.20 13.97
C ALA A 25 7.88 1.49 13.64
N TRP A 26 7.21 2.31 14.43
CA TRP A 26 5.84 2.73 14.17
C TRP A 26 5.69 3.52 12.87
N ILE A 27 6.58 4.49 12.63
CA ILE A 27 6.60 5.26 11.38
C ILE A 27 6.89 4.34 10.20
N GLU A 28 7.87 3.45 10.32
CA GLU A 28 8.24 2.50 9.27
C GLU A 28 7.06 1.57 8.92
N PHE A 29 6.34 1.07 9.94
CA PHE A 29 5.15 0.26 9.74
C PHE A 29 4.02 1.02 9.04
N LYS A 30 3.79 2.29 9.42
CA LYS A 30 2.80 3.14 8.74
C LYS A 30 3.17 3.37 7.27
N ASN A 31 4.45 3.61 6.98
CA ASN A 31 4.94 3.78 5.62
C ASN A 31 4.79 2.50 4.80
N TYR A 32 5.13 1.35 5.38
CA TYR A 32 4.98 0.05 4.74
C TYR A 32 3.52 -0.23 4.37
N LYS A 33 2.56 0.10 5.23
CA LYS A 33 1.12 -0.10 4.94
C LYS A 33 0.65 0.74 3.74
N VAL A 34 1.15 1.96 3.60
CA VAL A 34 0.81 2.83 2.44
C VAL A 34 1.42 2.24 1.16
N MET A 35 2.73 1.93 1.20
CA MET A 35 3.43 1.30 0.07
C MET A 35 2.79 -0.02 -0.35
N TRP A 36 2.35 -0.84 0.61
CA TRP A 36 1.65 -2.08 0.34
C TRP A 36 0.32 -1.86 -0.39
N LYS A 37 -0.46 -0.86 0.04
CA LYS A 37 -1.73 -0.53 -0.62
C LYS A 37 -1.52 -0.04 -2.06
N GLU A 38 -0.46 0.74 -2.30
CA GLU A 38 -0.09 1.16 -3.65
C GLU A 38 0.35 -0.03 -4.52
N MET A 39 1.15 -0.94 -3.97
CA MET A 39 1.57 -2.15 -4.67
C MET A 39 0.38 -3.04 -5.03
N ASP A 40 -0.54 -3.27 -4.09
CA ASP A 40 -1.77 -4.02 -4.36
C ASP A 40 -2.62 -3.33 -5.43
N TRP A 41 -2.74 -2.00 -5.39
CA TRP A 41 -3.43 -1.24 -6.43
C TRP A 41 -2.79 -1.45 -7.81
N HIS A 42 -1.46 -1.37 -7.91
CA HIS A 42 -0.74 -1.63 -9.16
C HIS A 42 -0.98 -3.06 -9.68
N LYS A 43 -0.94 -4.05 -8.78
CA LYS A 43 -1.15 -5.46 -9.14
C LYS A 43 -2.58 -5.71 -9.62
N THR A 44 -3.58 -5.27 -8.86
CA THR A 44 -4.99 -5.40 -9.22
C THR A 44 -5.29 -4.68 -10.53
N ARG A 45 -4.72 -3.48 -10.73
CA ARG A 45 -4.88 -2.72 -11.97
C ARG A 45 -4.28 -3.46 -13.16
N SER A 46 -3.07 -4.03 -13.02
CA SER A 46 -2.43 -4.82 -14.08
C SER A 46 -3.25 -6.04 -14.45
N THR A 47 -3.72 -6.81 -13.47
CA THR A 47 -4.56 -7.99 -13.71
C THR A 47 -5.89 -7.60 -14.37
N ALA A 48 -6.51 -6.49 -13.95
CA ALA A 48 -7.72 -5.97 -14.58
C ALA A 48 -7.50 -5.60 -16.05
N LYS A 49 -6.35 -5.00 -16.40
CA LYS A 49 -5.99 -4.71 -17.81
C LYS A 49 -5.92 -5.98 -18.66
N GLU A 50 -5.25 -7.02 -18.16
CA GLU A 50 -5.11 -8.30 -18.87
C GLU A 50 -6.46 -8.99 -19.08
N ILE A 51 -7.29 -9.02 -18.04
CA ILE A 51 -8.65 -9.57 -18.14
C ILE A 51 -9.48 -8.77 -19.15
N LEU A 52 -9.43 -7.44 -19.09
CA LEU A 52 -10.18 -6.59 -20.02
C LEU A 52 -9.75 -6.85 -21.47
N LYS A 53 -8.45 -7.00 -21.74
CA LYS A 53 -7.97 -7.36 -23.09
C LYS A 53 -8.45 -8.74 -23.54
N ALA A 54 -8.42 -9.74 -22.65
CA ALA A 54 -8.86 -11.10 -22.96
C ALA A 54 -10.37 -11.22 -23.20
N GLU A 55 -11.17 -10.44 -22.46
CA GLU A 55 -12.64 -10.53 -22.44
C GLU A 55 -13.31 -9.58 -23.46
N LYS A 56 -12.54 -8.89 -24.31
CA LYS A 56 -13.04 -7.94 -25.32
C LYS A 56 -14.18 -8.51 -26.17
N GLU A 57 -14.05 -9.75 -26.61
CA GLU A 57 -15.07 -10.42 -27.44
C GLU A 57 -16.37 -10.69 -26.69
N LEU A 58 -16.32 -10.86 -25.37
CA LEU A 58 -17.51 -11.07 -24.54
C LEU A 58 -18.29 -9.76 -24.35
N PHE A 59 -17.59 -8.63 -24.19
CA PHE A 59 -18.24 -7.32 -24.17
C PHE A 59 -18.91 -6.95 -25.49
N GLN A 60 -18.36 -7.37 -26.63
CA GLN A 60 -18.96 -7.13 -27.95
C GLN A 60 -20.25 -7.92 -28.22
N LYS A 61 -20.50 -9.00 -27.47
CA LYS A 61 -21.71 -9.84 -27.62
C LYS A 61 -22.90 -9.35 -26.79
N ILE A 62 -22.70 -8.35 -25.92
CA ILE A 62 -23.72 -7.81 -25.03
C ILE A 62 -24.22 -6.48 -25.59
N GLU A 63 -25.52 -6.26 -25.57
CA GLU A 63 -26.14 -5.00 -26.00
C GLU A 63 -25.66 -3.86 -25.07
N GLY A 64 -25.02 -2.82 -25.65
CA GLY A 64 -24.36 -1.75 -24.89
C GLY A 64 -23.00 -2.13 -24.26
N GLY A 65 -22.52 -3.36 -24.44
CA GLY A 65 -21.27 -3.82 -23.84
C GLY A 65 -20.01 -3.14 -24.40
N GLN A 66 -20.09 -2.57 -25.61
CA GLN A 66 -18.99 -1.83 -26.22
C GLN A 66 -18.75 -0.46 -25.55
N GLU A 67 -19.79 0.23 -25.09
CA GLU A 67 -19.66 1.48 -24.30
C GLU A 67 -19.07 1.16 -22.92
N LEU A 68 -19.52 0.06 -22.31
CA LEU A 68 -18.99 -0.39 -21.03
C LEU A 68 -17.48 -0.74 -21.13
N TYR A 69 -17.10 -1.41 -22.21
CA TYR A 69 -15.71 -1.75 -22.50
C TYR A 69 -14.83 -0.50 -22.64
N ASP A 70 -15.30 0.50 -23.38
CA ASP A 70 -14.57 1.74 -23.62
C ASP A 70 -14.35 2.55 -22.33
N ILE A 71 -15.39 2.64 -21.49
CA ILE A 71 -15.30 3.26 -20.17
C ILE A 71 -14.28 2.54 -19.29
N LEU A 72 -14.28 1.21 -19.30
CA LEU A 72 -13.34 0.42 -18.52
C LEU A 72 -11.90 0.56 -19.06
N CYS A 73 -11.70 0.57 -20.37
CA CYS A 73 -10.40 0.83 -20.99
C CYS A 73 -9.84 2.20 -20.56
N HIS A 74 -10.67 3.24 -20.58
CA HIS A 74 -10.29 4.58 -20.14
C HIS A 74 -10.00 4.62 -18.63
N MET A 75 -10.84 4.00 -17.80
CA MET A 75 -10.66 3.95 -16.34
C MET A 75 -9.36 3.26 -15.92
N PHE A 76 -8.98 2.21 -16.65
CA PHE A 76 -7.74 1.48 -16.37
C PHE A 76 -6.52 2.06 -17.09
N GLU A 77 -6.66 3.06 -17.96
CA GLU A 77 -5.64 3.54 -18.92
C GLU A 77 -5.01 2.36 -19.68
N VAL A 78 -5.85 1.55 -20.29
CA VAL A 78 -5.40 0.51 -21.21
C VAL A 78 -4.96 1.21 -22.48
N GLU A 79 -3.65 1.19 -22.78
CA GLU A 79 -3.16 1.57 -24.11
C GLU A 79 -3.64 0.50 -25.11
N ASP A 80 -4.27 0.98 -26.20
CA ASP A 80 -4.82 0.18 -27.30
C ASP A 80 -3.81 -0.85 -27.84
#